data_AF-A0A842I6Z2-F1
#
_entry.id   AF-A0A842I6Z2-F1
#
_cell.length_a   1.000
_cell.length_b   1.000
_cell.length_c   1.000
_cell.angle_alpha   90.00
_cell.angle_beta   90.00
_cell.angle_gamma   90.00
#
_symmetry.space_group_name_H-M   'P 1'
#
loop_
_entity.id
_entity.type
_entity.pdbx_description
1 polymer ?
#
loop_
_entity_poly.entity_id
_entity_poly.type
_entity_poly.pdbx_seq_one_letter_code
_entity_poly.pdbx_strand_id
1 'polypeptide(L)'
;MEQQVSSDVAKVVQAQGMLTSAQNDSASLRELLWNELAPTTQYEVLLASNIIELELSYLVSRERVQGILRASARDIVWEKLVRLMTDVPLQDAEQIARQTATAFVQGEAIAEEMLGRYGLTRSDIEAQAYRDNWTLLREVDHVQHRFELRRVALMSDYRSVQKNARKQDFMAVAEVEVS
;
A
#
# COMPACT_ATOMS: atom_id res chain seq x y z
N MET A 1 3.58 33.26 -5.20
CA MET A 1 2.36 32.55 -4.74
C MET A 1 1.86 31.52 -5.74
N GLU A 2 1.86 31.79 -7.05
CA GLU A 2 1.35 30.86 -8.07
C GLU A 2 2.15 29.53 -8.19
N GLN A 3 3.46 29.54 -7.96
CA GLN A 3 4.29 28.33 -8.00
C GLN A 3 4.03 27.36 -6.82
N GLN A 4 3.61 27.87 -5.67
CA GLN A 4 3.31 27.04 -4.50
C GLN A 4 1.96 26.33 -4.67
N VAL A 5 0.97 27.05 -5.21
CA VAL A 5 -0.35 26.51 -5.57
C VAL A 5 -0.21 25.40 -6.62
N SER A 6 0.68 25.57 -7.61
CA SER A 6 0.94 24.55 -8.64
C SER A 6 1.56 23.27 -8.08
N SER A 7 2.50 23.38 -7.12
CA SER A 7 3.09 22.23 -6.43
C SER A 7 2.08 21.46 -5.59
N ASP A 8 1.22 22.18 -4.86
CA ASP A 8 0.21 21.55 -3.99
C ASP A 8 -0.90 20.90 -4.82
N VAL A 9 -1.28 21.50 -5.94
CA VAL A 9 -2.19 20.88 -6.92
C VAL A 9 -1.58 19.62 -7.53
N ALA A 10 -0.28 19.61 -7.87
CA ALA A 10 0.38 18.41 -8.40
C ALA A 10 0.44 17.27 -7.36
N LYS A 11 0.68 17.58 -6.08
CA LYS A 11 0.62 16.60 -4.98
C LYS A 11 -0.79 16.03 -4.79
N VAL A 12 -1.82 16.87 -4.88
CA VAL A 12 -3.23 16.46 -4.77
C VAL A 12 -3.66 15.61 -5.96
N VAL A 13 -3.28 15.98 -7.19
CA VAL A 13 -3.59 15.23 -8.41
C VAL A 13 -2.88 13.87 -8.43
N GLN A 14 -1.62 13.80 -7.97
CA GLN A 14 -0.90 12.54 -7.87
C GLN A 14 -1.46 11.63 -6.77
N ALA A 15 -1.87 12.21 -5.62
CA ALA A 15 -2.57 11.49 -4.56
C ALA A 15 -3.96 11.01 -5.03
N GLN A 16 -4.68 11.80 -5.83
CA GLN A 16 -5.96 11.40 -6.43
C GLN A 16 -5.81 10.31 -7.50
N GLY A 17 -4.74 10.35 -8.31
CA GLY A 17 -4.41 9.28 -9.26
C GLY A 17 -4.04 7.96 -8.59
N MET A 18 -3.35 8.02 -7.45
CA MET A 18 -3.09 6.85 -6.59
C MET A 18 -4.36 6.35 -5.89
N LEU A 19 -5.24 7.26 -5.45
CA LEU A 19 -6.55 6.87 -4.89
C LEU A 19 -7.46 6.19 -5.92
N THR A 20 -7.45 6.63 -7.18
CA THR A 20 -8.31 6.07 -8.24
C THR A 20 -7.81 4.71 -8.74
N SER A 21 -6.49 4.49 -8.80
CA SER A 21 -5.94 3.15 -9.07
C SER A 21 -6.21 2.19 -7.91
N ALA A 22 -5.98 2.62 -6.66
CA ALA A 22 -6.33 1.85 -5.46
C ALA A 22 -7.83 1.51 -5.38
N GLN A 23 -8.72 2.42 -5.81
CA GLN A 23 -10.17 2.19 -5.86
C GLN A 23 -10.58 1.15 -6.92
N ASN A 24 -9.97 1.18 -8.10
CA ASN A 24 -10.21 0.18 -9.14
C ASN A 24 -9.65 -1.20 -8.76
N ASP A 25 -8.49 -1.23 -8.10
CA ASP A 25 -7.89 -2.45 -7.56
C ASP A 25 -8.71 -3.01 -6.39
N SER A 26 -9.31 -2.13 -5.57
CA SER A 26 -10.19 -2.51 -4.46
C SER A 26 -11.48 -3.19 -4.92
N ALA A 27 -12.10 -2.69 -6.00
CA ALA A 27 -13.31 -3.29 -6.56
C ALA A 27 -13.02 -4.68 -7.15
N SER A 28 -11.94 -4.79 -7.92
CA SER A 28 -11.50 -6.03 -8.54
C SER A 28 -11.09 -7.08 -7.50
N LEU A 29 -10.36 -6.67 -6.45
CA LEU A 29 -9.97 -7.55 -5.36
C LEU A 29 -11.17 -8.03 -4.55
N ARG A 30 -12.12 -7.13 -4.26
CA ARG A 30 -13.35 -7.48 -3.56
C ARG A 30 -14.11 -8.57 -4.30
N GLU A 31 -14.24 -8.45 -5.62
CA GLU A 31 -14.90 -9.46 -6.45
C GLU A 31 -14.14 -10.79 -6.44
N LEU A 32 -12.81 -10.75 -6.58
CA LEU A 32 -11.96 -11.94 -6.53
C LEU A 32 -12.10 -12.68 -5.19
N LEU A 33 -11.97 -11.97 -4.07
CA LEU A 33 -12.10 -12.56 -2.73
C LEU A 33 -13.51 -13.08 -2.47
N TRP A 34 -14.54 -12.41 -2.98
CA TRP A 34 -15.93 -12.87 -2.87
C TRP A 34 -16.13 -14.20 -3.61
N ASN A 35 -15.59 -14.30 -4.83
CA ASN A 35 -15.64 -15.52 -5.63
C ASN A 35 -14.83 -16.67 -5.01
N GLU A 36 -13.68 -16.38 -4.39
CA GLU A 36 -12.86 -17.38 -3.69
C GLU A 36 -13.54 -17.92 -2.42
N LEU A 37 -14.20 -17.05 -1.66
CA LEU A 37 -14.91 -17.45 -0.44
C LEU A 37 -16.20 -18.19 -0.78
N ALA A 38 -16.95 -17.71 -1.78
CA ALA A 38 -18.22 -18.28 -2.25
C ALA A 38 -19.23 -18.55 -1.11
N PRO A 39 -19.61 -17.52 -0.33
CA PRO A 39 -20.53 -17.69 0.79
C PRO A 39 -21.95 -18.06 0.32
N THR A 40 -22.53 -19.09 0.93
CA THR A 40 -23.86 -19.62 0.60
C THR A 40 -24.90 -19.38 1.69
N THR A 41 -24.46 -19.13 2.93
CA THR A 41 -25.35 -18.81 4.05
C THR A 41 -25.20 -17.36 4.49
N GLN A 42 -26.21 -16.82 5.16
CA GLN A 42 -26.14 -15.44 5.70
C GLN A 42 -24.98 -15.27 6.69
N TYR A 43 -24.65 -16.31 7.46
CA TYR A 43 -23.52 -16.27 8.39
C TYR A 43 -22.16 -16.30 7.66
N GLU A 44 -22.04 -17.11 6.60
CA GLU A 44 -20.88 -17.10 5.71
C GLU A 44 -20.73 -15.74 5.00
N VAL A 45 -21.83 -15.12 4.57
CA VAL A 45 -21.83 -13.77 3.98
C VAL A 45 -21.24 -12.74 4.94
N LEU A 46 -21.61 -12.79 6.23
CA LEU A 46 -21.08 -11.90 7.25
C LEU A 46 -19.56 -12.09 7.45
N LEU A 47 -19.12 -13.35 7.58
CA LEU A 47 -17.71 -13.68 7.74
C LEU A 47 -16.90 -13.28 6.50
N ALA A 48 -17.40 -13.56 5.31
CA ALA A 48 -16.75 -13.21 4.05
C ALA A 48 -16.62 -11.69 3.88
N SER A 49 -17.67 -10.94 4.23
CA SER A 49 -17.65 -9.47 4.22
C SER A 49 -16.57 -8.94 5.17
N ASN A 50 -16.49 -9.45 6.40
CA ASN A 50 -15.47 -9.05 7.38
C ASN A 50 -14.04 -9.38 6.91
N ILE A 51 -13.83 -10.52 6.25
CA ILE A 51 -12.53 -10.89 5.68
C ILE A 51 -12.13 -9.89 4.59
N ILE A 52 -13.04 -9.60 3.66
CA ILE A 52 -12.78 -8.68 2.55
C ILE A 52 -12.51 -7.26 3.05
N GLU A 53 -13.30 -6.75 3.99
CA GLU A 53 -13.07 -5.42 4.59
C GLU A 53 -11.69 -5.32 5.26
N LEU A 54 -11.25 -6.40 5.90
CA LEU A 54 -9.94 -6.47 6.54
C LEU A 54 -8.80 -6.47 5.50
N GLU A 55 -8.93 -7.21 4.40
CA GLU A 55 -7.96 -7.22 3.30
C GLU A 55 -7.83 -5.85 2.63
N LEU A 56 -8.97 -5.19 2.37
CA LEU A 56 -8.99 -3.84 1.83
C LEU A 56 -8.35 -2.84 2.79
N SER A 57 -8.63 -2.95 4.09
CA SER A 57 -8.01 -2.12 5.12
C SER A 57 -6.49 -2.31 5.20
N TYR A 58 -6.03 -3.56 5.03
CA TYR A 58 -4.61 -3.88 4.99
C TYR A 58 -3.92 -3.27 3.77
N LEU A 59 -4.53 -3.36 2.58
CA LEU A 59 -3.99 -2.77 1.37
C LEU A 59 -3.89 -1.26 1.43
N VAL A 60 -4.96 -0.58 1.86
CA VAL A 60 -4.96 0.89 2.05
C VAL A 60 -3.88 1.30 3.03
N SER A 61 -3.70 0.55 4.12
CA SER A 61 -2.63 0.80 5.08
C SER A 61 -1.24 0.67 4.43
N ARG A 62 -1.02 -0.38 3.64
CA ARG A 62 0.26 -0.63 2.94
C ARG A 62 0.56 0.45 1.91
N GLU A 63 -0.42 0.83 1.10
CA GLU A 63 -0.26 1.89 0.10
C GLU A 63 0.03 3.24 0.74
N ARG A 64 -0.63 3.55 1.86
CA ARG A 64 -0.35 4.77 2.62
C ARG A 64 1.10 4.81 3.09
N VAL A 65 1.62 3.69 3.62
CA VAL A 65 3.04 3.58 4.01
C VAL A 65 3.96 3.80 2.82
N GLN A 66 3.68 3.16 1.69
CA GLN A 66 4.47 3.35 0.47
C GLN A 66 4.43 4.80 -0.02
N GLY A 67 3.27 5.46 0.05
CA GLY A 67 3.12 6.88 -0.29
C GLY A 67 3.97 7.79 0.60
N ILE A 68 3.99 7.53 1.90
CA ILE A 68 4.79 8.30 2.87
C ILE A 68 6.29 8.11 2.63
N LEU A 69 6.73 6.86 2.44
CA LEU A 69 8.13 6.57 2.13
C LEU A 69 8.57 7.20 0.81
N ARG A 70 7.72 7.17 -0.23
CA ARG A 70 8.00 7.84 -1.52
C ARG A 70 8.10 9.35 -1.38
N ALA A 71 7.19 9.96 -0.62
CA ALA A 71 7.23 11.41 -0.37
C ALA A 71 8.49 11.80 0.40
N SER A 72 8.81 11.09 1.47
CA SER A 72 10.02 11.32 2.26
C SER A 72 11.30 11.11 1.43
N ALA A 73 11.37 10.05 0.62
CA ALA A 73 12.51 9.81 -0.26
C ALA A 73 12.69 10.90 -1.32
N ARG A 74 11.58 11.42 -1.88
CA ARG A 74 11.60 12.56 -2.80
C ARG A 74 12.22 13.79 -2.14
N ASP A 75 11.79 14.12 -0.92
CA ASP A 75 12.28 15.29 -0.18
C ASP A 75 13.77 15.11 0.15
N ILE A 76 14.20 13.92 0.57
CA ILE A 76 15.61 13.59 0.83
C ILE A 76 16.48 13.76 -0.42
N VAL A 77 16.02 13.28 -1.58
CA VAL A 77 16.75 13.45 -2.85
C VAL A 77 16.92 14.93 -3.15
N TRP A 78 15.83 15.70 -3.07
CA TRP A 78 15.87 17.13 -3.35
C TRP A 78 16.85 17.86 -2.43
N GLU A 79 16.74 17.66 -1.11
CA GLU A 79 17.60 18.34 -0.13
C GLU A 79 19.08 17.97 -0.28
N LYS A 80 19.39 16.68 -0.46
CA LYS A 80 20.77 16.22 -0.59
C LYS A 80 21.42 16.74 -1.86
N LEU A 81 20.71 16.69 -2.98
CA LEU A 81 21.25 17.17 -4.26
C LEU A 81 21.49 18.69 -4.26
N VAL A 82 20.56 19.49 -3.73
CA VAL A 82 20.75 20.95 -3.60
C VAL A 82 21.98 21.27 -2.75
N ARG A 83 22.20 20.53 -1.66
CA ARG A 83 23.37 20.72 -0.79
C ARG A 83 24.69 20.32 -1.44
N LEU A 84 24.68 19.35 -2.34
CA LEU A 84 25.88 18.82 -2.98
C LEU A 84 26.27 19.58 -4.26
N MET A 85 25.31 20.22 -4.93
CA MET A 85 25.52 21.05 -6.12
C MET A 85 25.96 22.48 -5.75
N THR A 86 27.11 22.61 -5.06
CA THR A 86 27.61 23.91 -4.59
C THR A 86 28.20 24.79 -5.69
N ASP A 87 28.53 24.19 -6.83
CA ASP A 87 29.12 24.81 -8.02
C ASP A 87 28.08 25.27 -9.05
N VAL A 88 26.80 24.96 -8.83
CA VAL A 88 25.69 25.31 -9.70
C VAL A 88 24.90 26.46 -9.07
N PRO A 89 24.41 27.45 -9.85
CA PRO A 89 23.51 28.47 -9.33
C PRO A 89 22.31 27.84 -8.61
N LEU A 90 21.95 28.35 -7.43
CA LEU A 90 20.94 27.73 -6.56
C LEU A 90 19.61 27.42 -7.28
N GLN A 91 19.15 28.33 -8.15
CA GLN A 91 17.91 28.14 -8.91
C GLN A 91 17.99 26.91 -9.84
N ASP A 92 19.12 26.74 -10.52
CA ASP A 92 19.35 25.61 -11.42
C ASP A 92 19.51 24.32 -10.62
N ALA A 93 20.23 24.36 -9.50
CA ALA A 93 20.39 23.22 -8.59
C ALA A 93 19.04 22.74 -8.03
N GLU A 94 18.17 23.65 -7.60
CA GLU A 94 16.81 23.32 -7.13
C GLU A 94 15.97 22.68 -8.23
N GLN A 95 16.03 23.18 -9.46
CA GLN A 95 15.29 22.62 -10.59
C GLN A 95 15.76 21.21 -10.93
N ILE A 96 17.07 21.02 -11.05
CA ILE A 96 17.69 19.72 -11.32
C ILE A 96 17.35 18.71 -10.22
N ALA A 97 17.44 19.13 -8.96
CA ALA A 97 17.14 18.28 -7.81
C ALA A 97 15.65 17.87 -7.78
N ARG A 98 14.72 18.77 -8.11
CA ARG A 98 13.28 18.45 -8.22
C ARG A 98 12.97 17.46 -9.33
N GLN A 99 13.60 17.62 -10.49
CA GLN A 99 13.45 16.69 -11.62
C GLN A 99 13.99 15.32 -11.24
N THR A 100 15.19 15.27 -10.66
CA THR A 100 15.84 14.02 -10.20
C THR A 100 15.01 13.32 -9.13
N ALA A 101 14.45 14.07 -8.16
CA ALA A 101 13.58 13.51 -7.13
C ALA A 101 12.29 12.90 -7.70
N THR A 102 11.75 13.50 -8.76
CA THR A 102 10.54 12.99 -9.44
C THR A 102 10.85 11.69 -10.18
N ALA A 103 11.93 11.70 -10.98
CA ALA A 103 12.44 10.53 -11.70
C ALA A 103 12.82 9.38 -10.73
N PHE A 104 13.37 9.71 -9.56
CA PHE A 104 13.71 8.73 -8.52
C PHE A 104 12.48 7.96 -8.01
N VAL A 105 11.39 8.68 -7.68
CA VAL A 105 10.14 8.06 -7.22
C VAL A 105 9.49 7.23 -8.32
N GLN A 106 9.69 7.60 -9.58
CA GLN A 106 9.21 6.86 -10.76
C GLN A 106 10.09 5.64 -11.09
N GLY A 107 11.24 5.47 -10.44
CA GLY A 107 12.16 4.35 -10.67
C GLY A 107 12.97 4.48 -11.96
N GLU A 108 13.15 5.71 -12.45
CA GLU A 108 13.88 5.96 -13.69
C GLU A 108 15.39 5.82 -13.48
N ALA A 109 16.06 5.11 -14.40
CA ALA A 109 17.50 4.87 -14.33
C ALA A 109 18.34 6.17 -14.35
N ILE A 110 17.83 7.22 -15.00
CA ILE A 110 18.50 8.53 -15.06
C ILE A 110 18.65 9.17 -13.68
N ALA A 111 17.72 8.90 -12.76
CA ALA A 111 17.82 9.40 -11.39
C ALA A 111 18.96 8.72 -10.63
N GLU A 112 19.11 7.41 -10.79
CA GLU A 112 20.20 6.64 -10.16
C GLU A 112 21.56 7.09 -10.68
N GLU A 113 21.68 7.31 -12.00
CA GLU A 113 22.92 7.83 -12.60
C GLU A 113 23.26 9.22 -12.02
N MET A 114 22.26 10.11 -11.95
CA MET A 114 22.46 11.46 -11.43
C MET A 114 22.85 11.44 -9.95
N LEU A 115 22.16 10.66 -9.13
CA LEU A 115 22.48 10.47 -7.70
C LEU A 115 23.89 9.89 -7.50
N GLY A 116 24.27 8.92 -8.33
CA GLY A 116 25.58 8.27 -8.29
C GLY A 116 26.74 9.24 -8.52
N ARG A 117 26.56 10.27 -9.36
CA ARG A 117 27.56 11.34 -9.57
C ARG A 117 27.90 12.11 -8.30
N TYR A 118 26.98 12.14 -7.34
CA TYR A 118 27.14 12.79 -6.04
C TYR A 118 27.36 11.79 -4.89
N GLY A 119 27.66 10.53 -5.19
CA GLY A 119 27.89 9.49 -4.20
C GLY A 119 26.64 9.10 -3.40
N LEU A 120 25.45 9.35 -3.94
CA LEU A 120 24.18 8.94 -3.33
C LEU A 120 23.68 7.65 -3.99
N THR A 121 23.15 6.74 -3.18
CA THR A 121 22.49 5.52 -3.67
C THR A 121 21.02 5.50 -3.28
N ARG A 122 20.20 4.80 -4.07
CA ARG A 122 18.82 4.47 -3.69
C ARG A 122 18.72 3.88 -2.30
N SER A 123 19.61 2.95 -1.96
CA SER A 123 19.58 2.28 -0.66
C SER A 123 19.77 3.26 0.49
N ASP A 124 20.68 4.23 0.36
CA ASP A 124 20.91 5.25 1.40
C ASP A 124 19.71 6.17 1.58
N ILE A 125 19.09 6.58 0.47
CA ILE A 125 17.90 7.43 0.44
C ILE A 125 16.72 6.70 1.07
N GLU A 126 16.46 5.46 0.66
CA GLU A 126 15.38 4.64 1.20
C GLU A 126 15.62 4.38 2.69
N ALA A 127 16.83 3.99 3.09
CA ALA A 127 17.17 3.78 4.50
C ALA A 127 16.98 5.05 5.35
N GLN A 128 17.28 6.23 4.80
CA GLN A 128 17.02 7.49 5.47
C GLN A 128 15.50 7.76 5.58
N ALA A 129 14.74 7.56 4.51
CA ALA A 129 13.29 7.72 4.53
C ALA A 129 12.63 6.79 5.57
N TYR A 130 13.13 5.56 5.69
CA TYR A 130 12.71 4.63 6.73
C TYR A 130 13.03 5.15 8.14
N ARG A 131 14.23 5.68 8.37
CA ARG A 131 14.63 6.25 9.67
C ARG A 131 13.79 7.47 10.06
N ASP A 132 13.55 8.37 9.11
CA ASP A 132 12.79 9.60 9.36
C ASP A 132 11.32 9.31 9.70
N ASN A 133 10.81 8.15 9.27
CA ASN A 133 9.43 7.72 9.52
C ASN A 133 9.32 6.57 10.53
N TRP A 134 10.39 6.21 11.25
CA TRP A 134 10.46 4.99 12.06
C TRP A 134 9.30 4.81 13.04
N THR A 135 8.95 5.85 13.80
CA THR A 135 7.86 5.78 14.77
C THR A 135 6.52 5.45 14.12
N LEU A 136 6.21 6.14 13.02
CA LEU A 136 4.99 5.90 12.26
C LEU A 136 4.96 4.49 11.68
N LEU A 137 6.08 4.04 11.10
CA LEU A 137 6.19 2.71 10.51
C LEU A 137 5.98 1.62 11.56
N ARG A 138 6.54 1.79 12.76
CA ARG A 138 6.32 0.87 13.87
C ARG A 138 4.85 0.79 14.29
N GLU A 139 4.15 1.92 14.34
CA GLU A 139 2.72 1.93 14.65
C GLU A 139 1.91 1.20 13.57
N VAL A 140 2.26 1.40 12.30
CA VAL A 140 1.61 0.70 11.19
C VAL A 140 1.90 -0.81 11.25
N ASP A 141 3.13 -1.22 11.55
CA ASP A 141 3.48 -2.63 11.73
C ASP A 141 2.63 -3.29 12.82
N HIS A 142 2.39 -2.59 13.94
CA HIS A 142 1.51 -3.08 15.00
C HIS A 142 0.04 -3.22 14.54
N VAL A 143 -0.45 -2.30 13.72
CA VAL A 143 -1.80 -2.38 13.13
C VAL A 143 -1.87 -3.54 12.14
N GLN A 144 -0.88 -3.67 11.25
CA GLN A 144 -0.81 -4.73 10.26
C GLN A 144 -0.74 -6.12 10.90
N HIS A 145 0.05 -6.27 11.96
CA HIS A 145 0.10 -7.51 12.72
C HIS A 145 -1.26 -7.88 13.32
N ARG A 146 -2.01 -6.89 13.85
CA ARG A 146 -3.38 -7.13 14.34
C ARG A 146 -4.35 -7.51 13.22
N PHE A 147 -4.22 -6.93 12.03
CA PHE A 147 -4.99 -7.34 10.87
C PHE A 147 -4.70 -8.79 10.49
N GLU A 148 -3.43 -9.19 10.47
CA GLU A 148 -3.05 -10.56 10.14
C GLU A 148 -3.60 -11.59 11.15
N LEU A 149 -3.48 -11.30 12.45
CA LEU A 149 -4.09 -12.15 13.49
C LEU A 149 -5.61 -12.25 13.33
N ARG A 150 -6.29 -11.13 13.07
CA ARG A 150 -7.74 -11.12 12.88
C ARG A 150 -8.15 -11.88 11.62
N ARG A 151 -7.37 -11.77 10.54
CA ARG A 151 -7.58 -12.47 9.28
C ARG A 151 -7.50 -13.98 9.48
N VAL A 152 -6.45 -14.46 10.17
CA VAL A 152 -6.28 -15.88 10.48
C VAL A 152 -7.47 -16.42 11.27
N ALA A 153 -7.93 -15.68 12.28
CA ALA A 153 -9.10 -16.04 13.07
C ALA A 153 -10.38 -16.14 12.21
N LEU A 154 -10.68 -15.10 11.41
CA LEU A 154 -11.86 -15.09 10.54
C LEU A 154 -11.84 -16.19 9.49
N MET A 155 -10.68 -16.46 8.88
CA MET A 155 -10.52 -17.55 7.92
C MET A 155 -10.70 -18.93 8.57
N SER A 156 -10.24 -19.10 9.82
CA SER A 156 -10.46 -20.31 10.61
C SER A 156 -11.95 -20.51 10.90
N ASP A 157 -12.64 -19.47 11.35
CA ASP A 157 -14.08 -19.49 11.63
C ASP A 157 -14.87 -19.83 10.37
N TYR A 158 -14.55 -19.16 9.26
CA TYR A 158 -15.18 -19.38 7.95
C TYR A 158 -15.07 -20.85 7.49
N ARG A 159 -13.86 -21.43 7.56
CA ARG A 159 -13.63 -22.84 7.20
C ARG A 159 -14.36 -23.80 8.13
N SER A 160 -14.46 -23.49 9.42
CA SER A 160 -15.19 -24.30 10.39
C SER A 160 -16.68 -24.34 10.05
N VAL A 161 -17.26 -23.19 9.70
CA VAL A 161 -18.66 -23.07 9.26
C VAL A 161 -18.92 -23.88 8.01
N GLN A 162 -18.11 -23.71 6.96
CA GLN A 162 -18.25 -24.48 5.73
C GLN A 162 -18.14 -25.99 5.96
N LYS A 163 -17.22 -26.42 6.82
CA LYS A 163 -17.06 -27.84 7.18
C LYS A 163 -18.30 -28.38 7.89
N ASN A 164 -18.89 -27.61 8.80
CA ASN A 164 -20.08 -28.02 9.54
C ASN A 164 -21.33 -28.04 8.65
N ALA A 165 -21.49 -27.07 7.76
CA ALA A 165 -22.57 -27.04 6.77
C ALA A 165 -22.53 -28.30 5.88
N ARG A 166 -21.36 -28.60 5.30
CA ARG A 166 -21.17 -29.82 4.47
C ARG A 166 -21.46 -31.12 5.23
N LYS A 167 -21.14 -31.17 6.53
CA LYS A 167 -21.46 -32.35 7.36
C LYS A 167 -22.96 -32.50 7.56
N GLN A 168 -23.68 -31.40 7.82
CA GLN A 168 -25.13 -31.42 7.97
C GLN A 168 -25.81 -31.85 6.68
N ASP A 169 -25.37 -31.32 5.53
CA ASP A 169 -25.89 -31.72 4.21
C ASP A 169 -25.65 -33.22 3.95
N PHE A 170 -24.46 -33.73 4.27
CA PHE A 170 -24.15 -35.16 4.12
C PHE A 170 -25.02 -36.05 5.01
N MET A 171 -25.26 -35.67 6.27
CA MET A 171 -26.15 -36.44 7.15
C MET A 171 -27.60 -36.41 6.66
N ALA A 172 -28.08 -35.26 6.17
CA ALA A 172 -29.43 -35.14 5.62
C ALA A 172 -29.64 -36.02 4.37
N VAL A 173 -28.65 -36.12 3.49
CA VAL A 173 -28.71 -37.04 2.34
C VAL A 173 -28.71 -38.50 2.79
N ALA A 174 -27.86 -38.86 3.75
CA ALA A 174 -27.79 -40.22 4.27
C ALA A 174 -29.09 -40.66 4.98
N GLU A 175 -29.79 -39.77 5.68
CA GLU A 175 -31.09 -40.07 6.29
C GLU A 175 -32.19 -40.34 5.26
N VAL A 176 -32.14 -39.67 4.10
CA VAL A 176 -33.09 -39.87 3.00
C VAL A 176 -32.84 -41.17 2.24
N GLU A 177 -31.58 -41.61 2.09
CA GLU A 177 -31.26 -42.87 1.39
C GLU A 177 -31.53 -44.13 2.23
N VAL A 178 -31.66 -44.00 3.55
CA VAL A 178 -31.89 -45.12 4.48
C VAL A 178 -33.38 -45.28 4.85
N SER A 179 -34.24 -44.35 4.42
CA SER A 179 -35.70 -44.36 4.66
C SER A 179 -36.48 -44.88 3.45
#